data_AF-A0A2E7Y5I9-F1
#
_entry.id   AF-A0A2E7Y5I9-F1
#
_cell.length_a   1.000
_cell.length_b   1.000
_cell.length_c   1.000
_cell.angle_alpha   90.00
_cell.angle_beta   90.00
_cell.angle_gamma   90.00
#
_symmetry.space_group_name_H-M   'P 1'
#
loop_
_entity.id
_entity.type
_entity.pdbx_description
1 polymer ?
#
loop_
_entity_poly.entity_id
_entity_poly.type
_entity_poly.pdbx_seq_one_letter_code
_entity_poly.pdbx_strand_id
1 'polypeptide(L)' 'MNDQLENPPATEGITDPQQTLRAEVEVSGRGLMHGQEATLRMLPASPDHGIVFERVD' A
#
# COMPACT_ATOMS: atom_id res chain seq x y z
N MET A 1 17.05 28.65 -36.36
CA MET A 1 16.41 27.33 -36.55
C MET A 1 16.86 26.45 -35.42
N ASN A 2 16.10 26.44 -34.32
CA ASN A 2 16.17 25.40 -33.29
C ASN A 2 14.76 25.27 -32.74
N ASP A 3 13.87 24.84 -33.62
CA ASP A 3 12.56 24.33 -33.28
C ASP A 3 12.71 22.87 -32.88
N GLN A 4 11.94 22.46 -31.88
CA GLN A 4 11.69 21.08 -31.44
C GLN A 4 12.70 20.46 -30.47
N LEU A 5 12.49 20.70 -29.17
CA LEU A 5 12.49 19.66 -28.13
C LEU A 5 11.49 20.01 -27.02
N GLU A 6 10.26 20.42 -27.37
CA GLU A 6 9.17 20.39 -26.40
C GLU A 6 8.56 18.98 -26.42
N ASN A 7 8.96 18.17 -25.44
CA ASN A 7 8.17 16.99 -25.08
C ASN A 7 6.75 17.48 -24.77
N PRO A 8 5.70 16.95 -25.41
CA PRO A 8 4.35 17.32 -25.02
C PRO A 8 4.17 16.97 -23.53
N PRO A 9 3.47 17.81 -22.74
CA PRO A 9 3.22 17.50 -21.34
C PRO A 9 2.51 16.15 -21.31
N ALA A 10 3.11 15.19 -20.60
CA ALA A 10 2.46 13.94 -20.30
C ALA A 10 1.06 14.28 -19.77
N THR A 11 0.02 13.75 -20.40
CA THR A 11 -1.36 13.86 -19.95
C THR A 11 -1.37 13.68 -18.44
N GLU A 12 -1.71 14.74 -17.68
CA GLU A 12 -1.62 14.78 -16.22
C GLU A 12 -2.67 13.85 -15.58
N GLY A 13 -2.46 12.55 -15.73
CA GLY A 13 -3.04 11.51 -14.90
C GLY A 13 -1.97 11.06 -13.91
N ILE A 14 -2.37 10.77 -12.67
CA ILE A 14 -1.49 10.24 -11.63
C ILE A 14 -0.82 8.99 -12.20
N THR A 15 0.50 9.05 -12.43
CA THR A 15 1.28 7.99 -13.09
C THR A 15 1.45 6.73 -12.23
N ASP A 16 1.05 6.79 -10.95
CA ASP A 16 0.99 5.64 -10.04
C ASP A 16 0.02 5.93 -8.87
N PRO A 17 -1.27 5.53 -8.96
CA PRO A 17 -2.24 5.83 -7.92
C PRO A 17 -1.99 4.98 -6.67
N GLN A 18 -2.22 5.56 -5.48
CA GLN A 18 -2.12 4.82 -4.22
C GLN A 18 -2.98 3.56 -4.23
N GLN A 19 -2.45 2.49 -3.64
CA GLN A 19 -3.09 1.18 -3.58
C GLN A 19 -3.37 0.80 -2.12
N THR A 20 -4.51 0.16 -1.92
CA THR A 20 -4.88 -0.51 -0.67
C THR A 20 -5.55 -1.84 -0.98
N LEU A 21 -5.87 -2.62 0.05
CA LEU A 21 -6.53 -3.92 -0.12
C LEU A 21 -7.94 -3.77 -0.70
N ARG A 22 -8.35 -4.70 -1.55
CA ARG A 22 -9.73 -4.75 -2.08
C ARG A 22 -10.75 -5.20 -1.04
N ALA A 23 -10.31 -6.07 -0.13
CA ALA A 23 -11.11 -6.62 0.96
C ALA A 23 -10.20 -6.96 2.13
N GLU A 24 -10.79 -7.11 3.31
CA GLU A 24 -10.13 -7.62 4.51
C GLU A 24 -9.57 -9.04 4.28
N VAL A 25 -8.40 -9.31 4.85
CA VAL A 25 -7.74 -10.61 4.79
C VAL A 25 -7.21 -10.99 6.17
N GLU A 26 -7.37 -12.27 6.52
CA GLU A 26 -6.88 -12.84 7.78
C GLU A 26 -5.88 -13.97 7.51
N VAL A 27 -4.82 -14.02 8.33
CA VAL A 27 -3.80 -15.08 8.30
C VAL A 27 -3.40 -15.43 9.73
N SER A 28 -3.16 -16.72 9.99
CA SER A 28 -2.69 -17.21 11.29
C SER A 28 -1.34 -17.92 11.17
N GLY A 29 -0.58 -17.91 12.27
CA GLY A 29 0.68 -18.64 12.36
C GLY A 29 1.47 -18.31 13.62
N ARG A 30 2.71 -18.82 13.68
CA ARG A 30 3.61 -18.56 14.81
C ARG A 30 4.61 -17.46 14.52
N GLY A 31 4.77 -16.55 15.48
CA GLY A 31 5.80 -15.53 15.48
C GLY A 31 7.19 -16.17 15.50
N LEU A 32 8.04 -15.77 14.55
CA LEU A 32 9.35 -16.38 14.33
C LEU A 32 10.23 -16.40 15.59
N MET A 33 10.26 -15.29 16.35
CA MET A 33 11.21 -15.13 17.46
C MET A 33 10.77 -15.77 18.77
N HIS A 34 9.47 -15.76 19.07
CA HIS A 34 8.95 -16.23 20.37
C HIS A 34 8.10 -17.50 20.26
N GLY A 35 7.82 -17.97 19.04
CA GLY A 35 6.97 -19.15 18.80
C GLY A 35 5.51 -18.98 19.20
N GLN A 36 5.08 -17.76 19.54
CA GLN A 36 3.71 -17.46 19.96
C GLN A 36 2.76 -17.53 18.76
N GLU A 37 1.61 -18.19 18.95
CA GLU A 37 0.52 -18.16 17.97
C GLU A 37 -0.05 -16.73 17.88
N ALA A 38 -0.30 -16.28 16.66
CA ALA A 38 -0.88 -14.97 16.38
C ALA A 38 -1.79 -15.04 15.15
N THR A 39 -2.83 -14.20 15.17
CA THR A 39 -3.68 -13.92 14.02
C THR A 39 -3.44 -12.49 13.56
N LEU A 40 -3.13 -12.32 12.28
CA LEU A 40 -2.97 -11.02 11.64
C LEU A 40 -4.19 -10.74 10.76
N ARG A 41 -4.76 -9.55 10.93
CA ARG A 41 -5.86 -9.04 10.12
C ARG A 41 -5.42 -7.79 9.39
N MET A 42 -5.49 -7.81 8.07
CA MET A 42 -5.12 -6.69 7.23
C MET A 42 -6.38 -6.06 6.63
N LEU A 43 -6.54 -4.76 6.84
CA LEU A 43 -7.72 -3.98 6.46
C LEU A 43 -7.38 -2.98 5.35
N PRO A 44 -8.32 -2.66 4.44
CA PRO A 44 -8.18 -1.50 3.56
C PRO A 44 -8.03 -0.21 4.36
N ALA A 45 -7.31 0.76 3.79
CA ALA A 45 -7.06 2.06 4.39
C ALA A 45 -7.32 3.19 3.39
N SER A 46 -7.67 4.37 3.89
CA SER A 46 -7.85 5.57 3.06
C SER A 46 -6.53 6.03 2.44
N PRO A 47 -6.59 6.85 1.36
CA PRO A 47 -5.39 7.49 0.82
C PRO A 47 -4.60 8.27 1.89
N ASP A 48 -3.28 8.34 1.71
CA ASP A 48 -2.29 8.99 2.58
C ASP A 48 -2.17 8.41 4.00
N HIS A 49 -2.83 7.28 4.28
CA HIS A 49 -2.76 6.62 5.59
C HIS A 49 -1.40 5.95 5.86
N GLY A 50 -0.72 5.48 4.83
CA GLY A 50 0.51 4.67 4.97
C GLY A 50 0.24 3.25 5.47
N ILE A 51 1.28 2.60 6.02
CA ILE A 51 1.18 1.26 6.62
C ILE A 51 1.27 1.39 8.13
N VAL A 52 0.24 0.90 8.83
CA VAL A 52 0.12 0.95 10.29
C VAL A 52 0.00 -0.45 10.84
N PHE A 53 0.81 -0.76 11.85
CA PHE A 53 0.65 -1.96 12.67
C PHE A 53 -0.06 -1.58 13.98
N GLU A 54 -1.12 -2.31 14.31
CA GLU A 54 -1.88 -2.13 15.54
C GLU A 54 -1.88 -3.45 16.33
N ARG A 55 -1.62 -3.38 17.64
CA ARG A 55 -1.88 -4.48 18.56
C ARG A 55 -3.30 -4.35 19.09
N VAL A 56 -4.08 -5.43 18.98
CA VAL A 56 -5.51 -5.46 19.33
C VAL A 56 -5.81 -6.40 20.51
N ASP A 57 -4.74 -6.92 21.14
CA ASP A 57 -4.75 -7.85 22.26
C ASP A 57 -4.43 -7.17 23.61
#